data_AF-A0A958ID28-F1
#
_entry.id   AF-A0A958ID28-F1
#
_cell.length_a   1.000
_cell.length_b   1.000
_cell.length_c   1.000
_cell.angle_alpha   90.00
_cell.angle_beta   90.00
_cell.angle_gamma   90.00
#
_symmetry.space_group_name_H-M   'P 1'
#
loop_
_entity.id
_entity.type
_entity.pdbx_description
1 polymer ?
#
loop_
_entity_poly.entity_id
_entity_poly.type
_entity_poly.pdbx_seq_one_letter_code
_entity_poly.pdbx_strand_id
1 'polypeptide(L)'
;HLNKKKLEDLNFFEISHNEIPDIISYSKSKNWLYLIEAVHSSGPISELKLMELKKLTQNCSADIIFITAFLNKTTFRKFVSEIAWETEVWIADDPDHIIHFDGEKFLGPYQ
;
A
#
# COMPACT_ATOMS: atom_id res chain seq x y z
N HIS A 1 4.68 -0.92 16.60
CA HIS A 1 5.44 0.21 17.18
C HIS A 1 5.43 1.35 16.18
N LEU A 2 5.01 2.56 16.56
CA LEU A 2 4.84 3.71 15.65
C LEU A 2 5.91 4.78 15.92
N ASN A 3 6.73 5.12 14.92
CA ASN A 3 7.73 6.17 15.04
C ASN A 3 7.15 7.55 14.67
N LYS A 4 6.45 8.17 15.64
CA LYS A 4 5.70 9.41 15.45
C LYS A 4 6.54 10.55 14.88
N LYS A 5 7.72 10.80 15.46
CA LYS A 5 8.62 11.88 15.04
C LYS A 5 8.97 11.79 13.55
N LYS A 6 9.29 10.59 13.08
CA LYS A 6 9.67 10.38 11.68
C LYS A 6 8.49 10.57 10.71
N LEU A 7 7.26 10.32 11.16
CA LEU A 7 6.05 10.57 10.37
C LEU A 7 5.69 12.06 10.34
N GLU A 8 5.89 12.77 11.45
CA GLU A 8 5.78 14.23 11.51
C GLU A 8 6.78 14.89 10.55
N ASP A 9 8.03 14.43 10.52
CA ASP A 9 9.05 14.90 9.57
C ASP A 9 8.65 14.71 8.09
N LEU A 10 7.74 13.75 7.82
CA LEU A 10 7.22 13.45 6.49
C LEU A 10 5.90 14.16 6.19
N ASN A 11 5.43 15.07 7.06
CA ASN A 11 4.10 15.69 6.99
C ASN A 11 2.95 14.68 6.89
N PHE A 12 3.11 13.51 7.50
CA PHE A 12 2.13 12.43 7.48
C PHE A 12 1.09 12.55 8.62
N PHE A 13 1.16 13.60 9.46
CA PHE A 13 0.36 13.68 10.68
C PHE A 13 -0.93 14.50 10.52
N GLU A 14 -2.07 13.80 10.42
CA GLU A 14 -3.41 14.16 10.91
C GLU A 14 -4.28 12.89 10.79
N ILE A 15 -4.30 12.03 11.81
CA ILE A 15 -5.03 10.74 11.70
C ILE A 15 -5.77 10.36 12.98
N SER A 16 -7.03 9.94 12.83
CA SER A 16 -7.79 9.21 13.85
C SER A 16 -7.42 7.72 13.81
N HIS A 17 -7.41 7.00 14.94
CA HIS A 17 -6.86 5.64 15.02
C HIS A 17 -7.44 4.59 14.03
N ASN A 18 -8.59 4.86 13.39
CA ASN A 18 -9.28 3.91 12.53
C ASN A 18 -8.88 3.97 11.05
N GLU A 19 -8.02 4.90 10.65
CA GLU A 19 -7.70 5.17 9.22
C GLU A 19 -6.27 4.77 8.83
N ILE A 20 -5.53 4.12 9.74
CA ILE A 20 -4.11 3.77 9.55
C ILE A 20 -3.99 2.35 8.94
N PRO A 21 -3.21 2.15 7.87
CA PRO A 21 -2.87 0.83 7.36
C PRO A 21 -2.19 -0.05 8.40
N ASP A 22 -2.33 -1.37 8.31
CA ASP A 22 -1.74 -2.31 9.27
C ASP A 22 -0.23 -2.12 9.47
N ILE A 23 0.48 -1.82 8.37
CA ILE A 23 1.93 -1.60 8.39
C ILE A 23 2.27 -0.34 7.58
N ILE A 24 3.15 0.50 8.15
CA ILE A 24 3.79 1.61 7.47
C ILE A 24 5.30 1.36 7.45
N SER A 25 5.90 1.40 6.27
CA SER A 25 7.34 1.25 6.08
C SER A 25 7.89 2.45 5.31
N TYR A 26 9.08 2.95 5.69
CA TYR A 26 9.69 4.10 5.02
C TYR A 26 11.11 3.78 4.54
N SER A 27 11.35 3.97 3.25
CA SER A 27 12.68 3.89 2.63
C SER A 27 13.29 5.28 2.50
N LYS A 28 14.26 5.60 3.35
CA LYS A 28 14.97 6.89 3.32
C LYS A 28 15.74 7.12 2.02
N SER A 29 16.35 6.09 1.45
CA SER A 29 17.17 6.21 0.24
C SER A 29 16.35 6.53 -1.01
N LYS A 30 15.09 6.08 -1.05
CA LYS A 30 14.17 6.31 -2.17
C LYS A 30 13.15 7.42 -1.89
N ASN A 31 13.06 7.86 -0.64
CA ASN A 31 11.98 8.70 -0.14
C ASN A 31 10.58 8.13 -0.41
N TRP A 32 10.42 6.82 -0.21
CA TRP A 32 9.15 6.11 -0.41
C TRP A 32 8.52 5.73 0.93
N LEU A 33 7.21 5.96 1.06
CA LEU A 33 6.39 5.50 2.15
C LEU A 33 5.44 4.40 1.66
N TYR A 34 5.63 3.19 2.16
CA TYR A 34 4.78 2.05 1.86
C TYR A 34 3.65 1.99 2.89
N LEU A 35 2.41 2.02 2.40
CA LEU A 35 1.20 1.79 3.16
C LEU A 35 0.70 0.38 2.83
N ILE A 36 0.78 -0.52 3.79
CA ILE A 36 0.56 -1.95 3.57
C ILE A 36 -0.64 -2.39 4.40
N GLU A 37 -1.65 -2.93 3.72
CA GLU A 37 -2.80 -3.58 4.33
C GLU A 37 -2.62 -5.10 4.22
N ALA A 38 -2.61 -5.79 5.35
CA ALA A 38 -2.49 -7.24 5.37
C ALA A 38 -3.89 -7.86 5.45
N VAL A 39 -4.31 -8.54 4.40
CA VAL A 39 -5.66 -9.12 4.33
C VAL A 39 -5.74 -10.35 5.23
N HIS A 40 -6.47 -10.22 6.33
CA HIS A 40 -6.91 -11.33 7.19
C HIS A 40 -8.41 -11.26 7.40
N SER A 41 -8.89 -10.25 8.14
CA SER A 41 -10.33 -9.96 8.35
C SER A 41 -10.79 -8.64 7.73
N SER A 42 -9.87 -7.69 7.56
CA SER A 42 -10.08 -6.48 6.75
C SER A 42 -10.05 -6.84 5.26
N GLY A 43 -10.81 -6.09 4.45
CA GLY A 43 -10.76 -6.19 2.99
C GLY A 43 -9.45 -5.60 2.42
N PRO A 44 -9.21 -5.76 1.11
CA PRO A 44 -8.04 -5.20 0.44
C PRO A 44 -8.09 -3.66 0.43
N ILE A 45 -7.03 -3.03 -0.10
CA ILE A 45 -7.11 -1.63 -0.51
C ILE A 45 -8.06 -1.56 -1.71
N SER A 46 -9.33 -1.25 -1.43
CA SER A 46 -10.36 -0.99 -2.44
C SER A 46 -10.32 0.45 -2.94
N GLU A 47 -11.05 0.76 -4.01
CA GLU A 47 -11.07 2.11 -4.60
C GLU A 47 -11.45 3.19 -3.57
N LEU A 48 -12.44 2.90 -2.71
CA LEU A 48 -12.84 3.82 -1.64
C LEU A 48 -11.70 4.04 -0.63
N LYS A 49 -11.08 2.96 -0.17
CA LYS A 49 -9.96 3.03 0.78
C LYS A 49 -8.74 3.71 0.16
N LEU A 50 -8.47 3.50 -1.12
CA LEU A 50 -7.42 4.19 -1.85
C LEU A 50 -7.67 5.71 -1.88
N MET A 51 -8.89 6.15 -2.16
CA MET A 51 -9.24 7.58 -2.12
C MET A 51 -9.02 8.20 -0.74
N GLU A 52 -9.42 7.49 0.32
CA GLU A 52 -9.19 7.92 1.71
C GLU A 52 -7.70 8.04 2.02
N LEU A 53 -6.90 7.03 1.65
CA LEU A 53 -5.45 7.05 1.86
C LEU A 53 -4.75 8.13 1.02
N LYS A 54 -5.17 8.36 -0.23
CA LYS A 54 -4.65 9.45 -1.08
C LYS A 54 -4.94 10.81 -0.44
N LYS A 55 -6.15 11.02 0.11
CA LYS A 55 -6.49 12.25 0.85
C LYS A 55 -5.65 12.40 2.12
N LEU A 56 -5.47 11.32 2.88
CA LEU A 56 -4.67 11.29 4.10
C LEU A 56 -3.20 11.68 3.84
N THR A 57 -2.68 11.28 2.68
CA THR A 57 -1.28 11.44 2.30
C THR A 57 -1.01 12.61 1.37
N GLN A 58 -2.01 13.44 1.07
CA GLN A 58 -1.91 14.52 0.08
C GLN A 58 -0.78 15.53 0.35
N ASN A 59 -0.39 15.71 1.62
CA ASN A 59 0.66 16.64 2.04
C ASN A 59 1.97 15.93 2.39
N CYS A 60 2.04 14.60 2.23
CA CYS A 60 3.22 13.83 2.57
C CYS A 60 4.38 14.18 1.63
N SER A 61 5.58 14.35 2.20
CA SER A 61 6.77 14.69 1.42
C SER A 61 7.44 13.48 0.75
N ALA A 62 6.94 12.27 1.00
CA ALA A 62 7.41 11.03 0.39
C ALA A 62 6.45 10.56 -0.71
N ASP A 63 6.98 9.87 -1.72
CA ASP A 63 6.13 9.17 -2.69
C ASP A 63 5.47 7.96 -2.00
N ILE A 64 4.18 7.79 -2.23
CA ILE A 64 3.38 6.76 -1.55
C ILE A 64 3.24 5.52 -2.43
N ILE A 65 3.44 4.35 -1.84
CA ILE A 65 3.20 3.06 -2.47
C ILE A 65 2.15 2.32 -1.65
N PHE A 66 1.03 1.98 -2.27
CA PHE A 66 -0.06 1.25 -1.64
C PHE A 66 0.07 -0.24 -1.94
N ILE A 67 0.08 -1.07 -0.90
CA ILE A 67 0.29 -2.51 -1.03
C ILE A 67 -0.83 -3.26 -0.31
N THR A 68 -1.52 -4.15 -1.01
CA THR A 68 -2.34 -5.18 -0.37
C THR A 68 -1.52 -6.46 -0.24
N ALA A 69 -1.32 -6.94 0.98
CA ALA A 69 -0.56 -8.15 1.28
C ALA A 69 -1.48 -9.33 1.58
N PHE A 70 -1.24 -10.47 0.94
CA PHE A 70 -1.94 -11.73 1.19
C PHE A 70 -0.97 -12.81 1.68
N LEU A 71 -1.46 -13.74 2.49
CA LEU A 71 -0.68 -14.92 2.85
C LEU A 71 -0.36 -15.78 1.61
N ASN A 72 -1.35 -16.00 0.75
CA ASN A 72 -1.23 -16.90 -0.40
C ASN A 72 -2.15 -16.52 -1.57
N LYS A 73 -1.87 -17.08 -2.75
CA LYS A 73 -2.66 -16.89 -3.99
C LYS A 73 -4.14 -17.31 -3.85
N THR A 74 -4.43 -18.30 -3.00
CA THR A 74 -5.82 -18.77 -2.79
C THR A 74 -6.66 -17.70 -2.12
N THR A 75 -6.12 -16.98 -1.15
CA THR A 75 -6.79 -15.83 -0.51
C THR A 75 -6.87 -14.67 -1.48
N PHE A 76 -5.77 -14.31 -2.16
CA PHE A 76 -5.75 -13.24 -3.17
C PHE A 76 -6.87 -13.39 -4.21
N ARG A 77 -7.06 -14.59 -4.77
CA ARG A 77 -8.09 -14.87 -5.77
C ARG A 77 -9.51 -14.48 -5.32
N LYS A 78 -9.81 -14.54 -4.01
CA LYS A 78 -11.14 -14.19 -3.48
C LYS A 78 -11.41 -12.68 -3.53
N PHE A 79 -10.36 -11.87 -3.48
CA PHE A 79 -10.44 -10.41 -3.35
C PHE A 79 -9.99 -9.67 -4.60
N VAL A 80 -9.52 -10.37 -5.64
CA VAL A 80 -8.95 -9.77 -6.86
C VAL A 80 -9.84 -8.71 -7.50
N SER A 81 -11.16 -8.88 -7.45
CA SER A 81 -12.14 -7.94 -8.02
C SER A 81 -12.37 -6.68 -7.18
N GLU A 82 -11.88 -6.66 -5.94
CA GLU A 82 -12.07 -5.55 -4.99
C GLU A 82 -10.81 -4.68 -4.85
N ILE A 83 -9.66 -5.14 -5.36
CA ILE A 83 -8.38 -4.44 -5.27
C ILE A 83 -8.40 -3.24 -6.23
N ALA A 84 -8.04 -2.07 -5.72
CA ALA A 84 -7.96 -0.84 -6.52
C ALA A 84 -6.86 -0.90 -7.57
N TRP A 85 -7.09 -0.25 -8.71
CA TRP A 85 -6.03 0.03 -9.67
C TRP A 85 -4.99 1.01 -9.08
N GLU A 86 -3.83 1.11 -9.72
CA GLU A 86 -2.67 1.90 -9.27
C GLU A 86 -2.15 1.48 -7.88
N THR A 87 -2.30 0.19 -7.55
CA THR A 87 -1.78 -0.40 -6.30
C THR A 87 -0.96 -1.65 -6.58
N GLU A 88 -0.24 -2.10 -5.56
CA GLU A 88 0.59 -3.29 -5.62
C GLU A 88 0.01 -4.42 -4.78
N VAL A 89 0.27 -5.65 -5.18
CA VAL A 89 -0.05 -6.84 -4.38
C VAL A 89 1.22 -7.63 -4.09
N TRP A 90 1.41 -7.97 -2.82
CA TRP A 90 2.46 -8.87 -2.36
C TRP A 90 1.86 -10.14 -1.76
N ILE A 91 2.48 -11.29 -2.04
CA ILE A 91 2.01 -12.60 -1.57
C ILE A 91 3.13 -13.26 -0.78
N ALA A 92 2.88 -13.59 0.49
CA ALA A 92 3.92 -14.10 1.38
C ALA A 92 4.51 -15.45 0.94
N ASP A 93 3.69 -16.33 0.35
CA ASP A 93 4.14 -17.60 -0.23
C ASP A 93 5.07 -17.43 -1.47
N ASP A 94 5.03 -16.27 -2.13
CA ASP A 94 5.86 -15.94 -3.30
C ASP A 94 6.60 -14.61 -3.06
N PRO A 95 7.47 -14.53 -2.03
CA PRO A 95 7.91 -13.25 -1.45
C PRO A 95 8.79 -12.40 -2.37
N ASP A 96 9.41 -13.01 -3.38
CA ASP A 96 10.28 -12.36 -4.36
C ASP A 96 9.49 -11.70 -5.52
N HIS A 97 8.16 -11.82 -5.52
CA HIS A 97 7.30 -11.33 -6.59
C HIS A 97 6.29 -10.28 -6.11
N ILE A 98 5.92 -9.38 -7.01
CA ILE A 98 4.87 -8.37 -6.84
C ILE A 98 3.94 -8.45 -8.06
N ILE A 99 2.65 -8.25 -7.85
CA ILE A 99 1.67 -8.05 -8.92
C ILE A 99 1.33 -6.56 -8.96
N HIS A 100 1.52 -5.95 -10.12
CA HIS A 100 1.21 -4.54 -10.38
C HIS A 100 -0.21 -4.41 -10.95
N PHE A 101 -1.10 -3.70 -10.25
CA PHE A 101 -2.44 -3.38 -10.75
C PHE A 101 -2.41 -2.08 -11.55
N ASP A 102 -1.90 -2.17 -12.78
CA ASP A 102 -1.83 -1.08 -13.77
C ASP A 102 -1.12 0.21 -13.28
N GLY A 103 -1.13 1.23 -14.14
CA GLY A 103 -0.53 2.55 -13.97
C GLY A 103 0.31 2.91 -15.19
N GLU A 104 0.58 4.20 -15.39
CA GLU A 104 1.35 4.71 -16.54
C GLU A 104 2.82 4.24 -16.56
N LYS A 105 3.26 3.56 -15.49
CA LYS A 105 4.67 3.26 -15.22
C LYS A 105 5.20 2.02 -15.95
N PHE A 106 4.34 1.06 -16.31
CA PHE A 106 4.76 -0.25 -16.77
C PHE A 106 4.03 -0.68 -18.06
N LEU A 107 4.53 -0.20 -19.20
CA LEU A 107 4.25 -0.81 -20.51
C LEU A 107 5.58 -0.95 -21.26
N GLY A 108 5.97 -2.19 -21.53
CA GLY A 108 7.20 -2.50 -22.25
C GLY A 108 7.38 -4.01 -22.44
N PRO A 109 8.12 -4.45 -23.47
CA PRO A 109 8.39 -5.87 -23.70
C PRO A 109 9.30 -6.45 -22.61
N TYR A 110 9.03 -7.68 -22.18
CA TYR A 110 9.97 -8.48 -21.39
C TYR A 110 11.12 -8.92 -22.31
N GLN A 111 12.19 -8.14 -22.37
CA GLN A 111 13.46 -8.53 -22.99
C GLN A 111 14.52 -8.75 -21.93
#